data_AF-A0A183VGI2-F1
#
_entry.id   AF-A0A183VGI2-F1
#
_cell.length_a   1.000
_cell.length_b   1.000
_cell.length_c   1.000
_cell.angle_alpha   90.00
_cell.angle_beta   90.00
_cell.angle_gamma   90.00
#
_symmetry.space_group_name_H-M   'P 1'
#
loop_
_entity.id
_entity.type
_entity.pdbx_description
1 polymer ?
#
loop_
_entity_poly.entity_id
_entity_poly.type
_entity_poly.pdbx_seq_one_letter_code
_entity_poly.pdbx_strand_id
1 'polypeptide(L)'
;MSISTDEQAEAERIQAERKEYVKNIGIEYRFGCYEEKRADSCQLLAEYMEAIELNSKGAFNLFKSNCEDRKHPKSCYKYAMYLLAGKECEPSLKKMIEPLETACQANIPGGCRYLSLVYWNGEIDRPADSSKAEQYMKKLTFCLYFATVYFTDSFNVASF
;
A
#
# COMPACT_ATOMS: atom_id res chain seq x y z
N MET A 1 37.60 -10.04 15.66
CA MET A 1 37.51 -10.65 14.31
C MET A 1 37.52 -9.49 13.33
N SER A 2 38.69 -9.16 12.78
CA SER A 2 38.86 -8.06 11.83
C SER A 2 38.65 -8.60 10.41
N ILE A 3 37.67 -8.05 9.70
CA ILE A 3 37.41 -8.34 8.29
C ILE A 3 38.64 -7.91 7.49
N SER A 4 39.07 -8.73 6.53
CA SER A 4 40.21 -8.41 5.67
C SER A 4 39.84 -7.32 4.65
N THR A 5 40.83 -6.55 4.19
CA THR A 5 40.62 -5.48 3.21
C THR A 5 39.99 -5.98 1.91
N ASP A 6 40.29 -7.21 1.53
CA ASP A 6 39.75 -7.84 0.30
C ASP A 6 38.28 -8.23 0.46
N GLU A 7 37.88 -8.74 1.64
CA GLU A 7 36.48 -9.01 1.97
C GLU A 7 35.66 -7.72 2.02
N GLN A 8 36.23 -6.62 2.51
CA GLN A 8 35.56 -5.33 2.53
C GLN A 8 35.36 -4.77 1.11
N ALA A 9 36.38 -4.85 0.25
CA ALA A 9 36.27 -4.43 -1.14
C ALA A 9 35.23 -5.25 -1.93
N GLU A 10 35.16 -6.56 -1.69
CA GLU A 10 34.14 -7.41 -2.31
C GLU A 10 32.72 -7.06 -1.84
N ALA A 11 32.54 -6.83 -0.53
CA ALA A 11 31.26 -6.41 0.02
C ALA A 11 30.81 -5.08 -0.60
N GLU A 12 31.70 -4.10 -0.76
CA GLU A 12 31.40 -2.81 -1.37
C GLU A 12 30.99 -2.96 -2.85
N ARG A 13 31.68 -3.81 -3.62
CA ARG A 13 31.29 -4.14 -5.00
C ARG A 13 29.89 -4.76 -5.09
N ILE A 14 29.59 -5.76 -4.26
CA ILE A 14 28.27 -6.40 -4.22
C ILE A 14 27.18 -5.37 -3.87
N GLN A 15 27.46 -4.45 -2.94
CA GLN A 15 26.52 -3.40 -2.60
C GLN A 15 26.31 -2.40 -3.75
N ALA A 16 27.35 -2.07 -4.52
CA ALA A 16 27.25 -1.22 -5.69
C ALA A 16 26.38 -1.88 -6.79
N GLU A 17 26.62 -3.15 -7.10
CA GLU A 17 25.82 -3.93 -8.07
C GLU A 17 24.35 -4.00 -7.65
N ARG A 18 24.07 -4.24 -6.35
CA ARG A 18 22.70 -4.23 -5.81
C ARG A 18 22.02 -2.87 -5.97
N LYS A 19 22.74 -1.77 -5.71
CA LYS A 19 22.21 -0.41 -5.89
C LYS A 19 21.88 -0.12 -7.36
N GLU A 20 22.75 -0.56 -8.27
CA GLU A 20 22.52 -0.41 -9.70
C GLU A 20 21.30 -1.20 -10.17
N TYR A 21 21.15 -2.46 -9.72
CA TYR A 21 19.97 -3.27 -9.99
C TYR A 21 18.67 -2.59 -9.52
N VAL A 22 18.66 -2.06 -8.28
CA VAL A 22 17.51 -1.31 -7.74
C VAL A 22 17.20 -0.09 -8.61
N LYS A 23 18.23 0.64 -9.08
CA LYS A 23 18.04 1.78 -9.98
C LYS A 23 17.43 1.37 -11.32
N ASN A 24 17.86 0.25 -11.89
CA ASN A 24 17.34 -0.25 -13.16
C ASN A 24 15.86 -0.68 -13.04
N ILE A 25 15.47 -1.31 -11.93
CA ILE A 25 14.07 -1.58 -11.62
C ILE A 25 13.24 -0.29 -11.63
N GLY A 26 13.76 0.80 -11.06
CA GLY A 26 13.09 2.11 -11.08
C GLY A 26 12.80 2.61 -12.50
N ILE A 27 13.64 2.28 -13.48
CA ILE A 27 13.43 2.62 -14.90
C ILE A 27 12.28 1.78 -15.48
N GLU A 28 12.26 0.48 -15.22
CA GLU A 28 11.19 -0.43 -15.66
C GLU A 28 9.82 -0.01 -15.10
N TYR A 29 9.78 0.37 -13.83
CA TYR A 29 8.55 0.88 -13.21
C TYR A 29 8.06 2.19 -13.85
N ARG A 30 8.99 3.09 -14.21
CA ARG A 30 8.66 4.32 -14.94
C ARG A 30 8.11 4.02 -16.32
N PHE A 31 8.75 3.14 -17.07
CA PHE A 31 8.27 2.76 -18.39
C PHE A 31 6.88 2.12 -18.31
N GLY A 32 6.69 1.15 -17.42
CA GLY A 32 5.39 0.49 -17.26
C GLY A 32 4.27 1.42 -16.78
N CYS A 33 4.60 2.40 -15.95
CA CYS A 33 3.61 3.36 -15.46
C CYS A 33 3.29 4.46 -16.48
N TYR A 34 4.31 5.08 -17.06
CA TYR A 34 4.15 6.28 -17.88
C TYR A 34 3.94 5.96 -19.36
N GLU A 35 4.58 4.94 -19.90
CA GLU A 35 4.43 4.56 -21.31
C GLU A 35 3.32 3.53 -21.48
N GLU A 36 3.35 2.45 -20.71
CA GLU A 36 2.37 1.35 -20.82
C GLU A 36 1.08 1.60 -20.02
N LYS A 37 1.05 2.65 -19.19
CA LYS A 37 -0.09 3.06 -18.36
C LYS A 37 -0.62 1.97 -17.41
N ARG A 38 0.20 0.97 -17.05
CA ARG A 38 -0.18 -0.14 -16.17
C ARG A 38 -0.36 0.34 -14.73
N ALA A 39 -1.52 0.04 -14.15
CA ALA A 39 -1.84 0.41 -12.77
C ALA A 39 -0.85 -0.20 -11.75
N ASP A 40 -0.48 -1.47 -11.94
CA ASP A 40 0.48 -2.17 -11.08
C ASP A 40 1.87 -1.51 -11.12
N SER A 41 2.34 -1.13 -12.31
CA SER A 41 3.61 -0.42 -12.45
C SER A 41 3.59 0.96 -11.79
N CYS A 42 2.47 1.67 -11.86
CA CYS A 42 2.34 2.94 -11.16
C CYS A 42 2.33 2.78 -9.63
N GLN A 43 1.75 1.69 -9.11
CA GLN A 43 1.88 1.36 -7.69
C GLN A 43 3.34 1.12 -7.30
N LEU A 44 4.05 0.27 -8.07
CA LEU A 44 5.45 -0.06 -7.79
C LEU A 44 6.36 1.16 -7.91
N LEU A 45 6.11 2.02 -8.90
CA LEU A 45 6.84 3.27 -9.05
C LEU A 45 6.61 4.21 -7.85
N ALA A 46 5.36 4.34 -7.39
CA ALA A 46 5.06 5.19 -6.23
C ALA A 46 5.74 4.66 -4.95
N GLU A 47 5.75 3.34 -4.74
CA GLU A 47 6.49 2.71 -3.63
C GLU A 47 8.00 2.91 -3.75
N TYR A 48 8.55 2.80 -4.96
CA TYR A 48 9.96 3.07 -5.24
C TYR A 48 10.32 4.53 -4.94
N MET A 49 9.50 5.48 -5.40
CA MET A 49 9.68 6.91 -5.12
C MET A 49 9.61 7.20 -3.63
N GLU A 50 8.68 6.58 -2.90
CA GLU A 50 8.51 6.76 -1.46
C GLU A 50 9.69 6.20 -0.65
N ALA A 51 10.08 4.95 -0.91
CA ALA A 51 11.00 4.21 -0.05
C ALA A 51 12.46 4.32 -0.48
N ILE A 52 12.73 4.45 -1.79
CA ILE A 52 14.10 4.44 -2.35
C ILE A 52 14.56 5.85 -2.70
N GLU A 53 13.74 6.62 -3.42
CA GLU A 53 14.09 8.00 -3.79
C GLU A 53 13.78 9.02 -2.69
N LEU A 54 13.08 8.60 -1.63
CA LEU A 54 12.62 9.46 -0.53
C LEU A 54 11.80 10.66 -1.03
N ASN A 55 11.16 10.51 -2.18
CA ASN A 55 10.33 11.51 -2.83
C ASN A 55 8.86 11.30 -2.45
N SER A 56 8.51 11.67 -1.22
CA SER A 56 7.15 11.55 -0.69
C SER A 56 6.12 12.33 -1.52
N LYS A 57 6.47 13.52 -1.99
CA LYS A 57 5.57 14.35 -2.81
C LYS A 57 5.24 13.69 -4.15
N GLY A 58 6.25 13.14 -4.83
CA GLY A 58 6.05 12.42 -6.08
C GLY A 58 5.25 11.12 -5.87
N ALA A 59 5.58 10.35 -4.83
CA ALA A 59 4.83 9.15 -4.46
C ALA A 59 3.36 9.47 -4.14
N PHE A 60 3.09 10.51 -3.35
CA PHE A 60 1.74 10.98 -3.03
C PHE A 60 0.92 11.27 -4.28
N ASN A 61 1.46 12.07 -5.21
CA ASN A 61 0.76 12.43 -6.44
C ASN A 61 0.47 11.19 -7.31
N LEU A 62 1.41 10.24 -7.34
CA LEU A 62 1.23 9.02 -8.12
C LEU A 62 0.25 8.05 -7.47
N PHE A 63 0.27 7.87 -6.14
CA PHE A 63 -0.75 7.09 -5.42
C PHE A 63 -2.14 7.69 -5.60
N LYS A 64 -2.24 9.02 -5.51
CA LYS A 64 -3.49 9.75 -5.71
C LYS A 64 -4.05 9.52 -7.11
N SER A 65 -3.29 9.85 -8.16
CA SER A 65 -3.75 9.66 -9.55
C SER A 65 -4.04 8.19 -9.87
N ASN A 66 -3.20 7.26 -9.42
CA ASN A 66 -3.46 5.83 -9.66
C ASN A 66 -4.70 5.32 -8.92
N CYS A 67 -5.03 5.90 -7.77
CA CYS A 67 -6.30 5.63 -7.10
C CYS A 67 -7.48 6.28 -7.83
N GLU A 68 -7.40 7.57 -8.13
CA GLU A 68 -8.53 8.33 -8.68
C GLU A 68 -8.86 7.89 -10.11
N ASP A 69 -7.83 7.72 -10.96
CA ASP A 69 -7.98 7.44 -12.38
C ASP A 69 -8.10 5.94 -12.69
N ARG A 70 -7.34 5.11 -11.97
CA ARG A 70 -7.25 3.65 -12.25
C ARG A 70 -7.86 2.77 -11.17
N LYS A 71 -8.37 3.35 -10.07
CA LYS A 71 -8.98 2.62 -8.94
C LYS A 71 -8.10 1.50 -8.39
N HIS A 72 -6.77 1.67 -8.46
CA HIS A 72 -5.84 0.64 -8.02
C HIS A 72 -5.87 0.48 -6.49
N PRO A 73 -6.28 -0.68 -5.93
CA PRO A 73 -6.65 -0.76 -4.52
C PRO A 73 -5.52 -0.45 -3.53
N LYS A 74 -4.29 -0.91 -3.81
CA LYS A 74 -3.13 -0.61 -2.94
C LYS A 74 -2.74 0.86 -3.01
N SER A 75 -2.94 1.51 -4.17
CA SER A 75 -2.69 2.94 -4.32
C SER A 75 -3.72 3.76 -3.56
N CYS A 76 -4.99 3.34 -3.62
CA CYS A 76 -6.05 3.94 -2.82
C CYS A 76 -5.80 3.83 -1.32
N TYR A 77 -5.34 2.66 -0.85
CA TYR A 77 -4.95 2.50 0.54
C TYR A 77 -3.80 3.44 0.92
N LYS A 78 -2.71 3.48 0.13
CA LYS A 78 -1.58 4.38 0.37
C LYS A 78 -2.00 5.85 0.36
N TYR A 79 -2.81 6.28 -0.61
CA TYR A 79 -3.34 7.63 -0.67
C TYR A 79 -4.16 7.98 0.58
N ALA A 80 -5.02 7.07 1.06
CA ALA A 80 -5.73 7.26 2.32
C ALA A 80 -4.78 7.42 3.52
N MET A 81 -3.66 6.71 3.55
CA MET A 81 -2.67 6.87 4.62
C MET A 81 -1.94 8.23 4.56
N TYR A 82 -1.70 8.77 3.37
CA TYR A 82 -1.21 10.15 3.22
C TYR A 82 -2.23 11.17 3.75
N LEU A 83 -3.51 11.02 3.39
CA LEU A 83 -4.61 11.86 3.91
C LEU A 83 -4.80 11.72 5.42
N LEU A 84 -4.50 10.57 6.01
CA LEU A 84 -4.53 10.38 7.46
C LEU A 84 -3.36 11.09 8.15
N ALA A 85 -2.16 10.94 7.58
CA ALA A 85 -0.94 11.49 8.15
C ALA A 85 -0.81 13.01 7.99
N GLY A 86 -1.52 13.61 7.03
CA GLY A 86 -1.30 15.01 6.64
C GLY A 86 0.06 15.23 5.97
N LYS A 87 0.68 14.16 5.46
CA LYS A 87 1.96 14.25 4.77
C LYS A 87 1.68 14.74 3.36
N GLU A 88 2.32 15.82 2.93
CA GLU A 88 2.13 16.45 1.60
C GLU A 88 0.72 17.01 1.29
N CYS A 89 -0.23 16.93 2.23
CA CYS A 89 -1.60 17.40 2.05
C CYS A 89 -2.30 17.70 3.38
N GLU A 90 -3.38 18.48 3.35
CA GLU A 90 -4.23 18.68 4.52
C GLU A 90 -4.97 17.38 4.88
N PRO A 91 -4.95 16.94 6.16
CA PRO A 91 -5.68 15.76 6.58
C PRO A 91 -7.17 15.85 6.28
N SER A 92 -7.77 14.73 5.87
CA SER A 92 -9.22 14.69 5.63
C SER A 92 -9.78 13.29 5.71
N LEU A 93 -10.47 12.97 6.81
CA LEU A 93 -11.14 11.67 6.96
C LEU A 93 -12.28 11.53 5.94
N LYS A 94 -12.96 12.62 5.62
CA LYS A 94 -13.96 12.68 4.55
C LYS A 94 -13.41 12.23 3.19
N LYS A 95 -12.25 12.74 2.77
CA LYS A 95 -11.62 12.34 1.49
C LYS A 95 -11.06 10.92 1.53
N MET A 96 -10.80 10.35 2.70
CA MET A 96 -10.33 8.98 2.84
C MET A 96 -11.41 7.93 2.58
N ILE A 97 -12.70 8.27 2.66
CA ILE A 97 -13.80 7.30 2.58
C ILE A 97 -13.76 6.51 1.26
N GLU A 98 -13.78 7.18 0.10
CA GLU A 98 -13.80 6.50 -1.20
C GLU A 98 -12.53 5.67 -1.47
N PRO A 99 -11.30 6.17 -1.23
CA PRO A 99 -10.10 5.35 -1.34
C PRO A 99 -10.11 4.12 -0.43
N LEU A 100 -10.59 4.27 0.82
CA LEU A 100 -10.69 3.15 1.76
C LEU A 100 -11.79 2.15 1.38
N GLU A 101 -12.91 2.61 0.80
CA GLU A 101 -13.93 1.73 0.22
C GLU A 101 -13.35 0.87 -0.89
N THR A 102 -12.60 1.46 -1.82
CA THR A 102 -11.92 0.75 -2.90
C THR A 102 -10.94 -0.30 -2.35
N ALA A 103 -10.11 0.09 -1.39
CA ALA A 103 -9.18 -0.82 -0.73
C ALA A 103 -9.90 -1.96 0.01
N CYS A 104 -10.99 -1.65 0.72
CA CYS A 104 -11.78 -2.62 1.46
C CYS A 104 -12.53 -3.60 0.54
N GLN A 105 -13.02 -3.13 -0.62
CA GLN A 105 -13.64 -4.00 -1.63
C GLN A 105 -12.64 -5.00 -2.21
N ALA A 106 -11.37 -4.61 -2.34
CA ALA A 106 -10.28 -5.48 -2.75
C ALA A 106 -9.66 -6.31 -1.60
N ASN A 107 -10.35 -6.44 -0.47
CA ASN A 107 -9.92 -7.21 0.70
C ASN A 107 -8.57 -6.76 1.29
N ILE A 108 -8.18 -5.50 1.13
CA ILE A 108 -7.02 -4.95 1.85
C ILE A 108 -7.46 -4.71 3.31
N PRO A 109 -6.89 -5.44 4.30
CA PRO A 109 -7.37 -5.39 5.68
C PRO A 109 -7.36 -3.98 6.28
N GLY A 110 -6.31 -3.22 5.98
CA GLY A 110 -6.19 -1.82 6.38
C GLY A 110 -7.34 -0.96 5.86
N GLY A 111 -7.81 -1.20 4.64
CA GLY A 111 -8.94 -0.48 4.04
C GLY A 111 -10.20 -0.56 4.88
N CYS A 112 -10.67 -1.77 5.18
CA CYS A 112 -11.88 -1.97 5.99
C CYS A 112 -11.70 -1.50 7.43
N ARG A 113 -10.51 -1.73 8.02
CA ARG A 113 -10.20 -1.30 9.39
C ARG A 113 -10.30 0.22 9.55
N TYR A 114 -9.62 0.99 8.69
CA TYR A 114 -9.66 2.45 8.79
C TYR A 114 -11.04 2.99 8.42
N LEU A 115 -11.75 2.37 7.47
CA LEU A 115 -13.11 2.79 7.12
C LEU A 115 -14.08 2.62 8.29
N SER A 116 -13.98 1.50 9.02
CA SER A 116 -14.73 1.28 10.26
C SER A 116 -14.48 2.39 11.28
N LEU A 117 -13.20 2.75 11.51
CA LEU A 117 -12.82 3.81 12.44
C LEU A 117 -13.34 5.20 12.02
N VAL A 118 -13.31 5.50 10.72
CA VAL A 118 -13.88 6.74 10.17
C VAL A 118 -15.38 6.81 10.50
N TYR A 119 -16.14 5.74 10.26
CA TYR A 119 -17.56 5.70 10.59
C TYR A 119 -17.84 5.71 12.10
N TRP A 120 -16.99 5.08 12.91
CA TRP A 120 -17.17 5.03 14.37
C TRP A 120 -17.05 6.40 15.04
N ASN A 121 -16.08 7.22 14.63
CA ASN A 121 -15.79 8.48 15.30
C ASN A 121 -16.69 9.64 14.82
N GLY A 122 -17.10 9.64 13.56
CA GLY A 122 -17.74 10.82 12.94
C GLY A 122 -16.78 12.02 12.81
N GLU A 123 -17.28 13.12 12.25
CA GLU A 123 -16.67 14.45 12.11
C GLU A 123 -17.76 15.51 12.37
N ILE A 124 -17.37 16.79 12.48
CA ILE A 124 -18.32 17.90 12.72
C ILE A 124 -19.45 17.93 11.68
N ASP A 125 -19.14 17.64 10.42
CA ASP A 125 -20.08 17.62 9.30
C ASP A 125 -20.63 16.22 8.97
N ARG A 126 -20.26 15.19 9.74
CA ARG A 126 -20.65 13.80 9.51
C ARG A 126 -20.82 13.06 10.84
N PRO A 127 -22.05 12.81 11.32
CA PRO A 127 -22.23 12.10 12.57
C PRO A 127 -21.63 10.68 12.51
N ALA A 128 -21.26 10.16 13.67
CA ALA A 128 -20.85 8.77 13.80
C ALA A 128 -21.98 7.82 13.35
N ASP A 129 -21.59 6.74 12.69
CA ASP A 129 -22.47 5.67 12.22
C ASP A 129 -21.89 4.33 12.71
N SER A 130 -22.32 3.93 13.91
CA SER A 130 -21.85 2.70 14.56
C SER A 130 -22.29 1.44 13.80
N SER A 131 -23.46 1.46 13.16
CA SER A 131 -23.96 0.34 12.35
C SER A 131 -23.08 0.11 11.13
N LYS A 132 -22.71 1.18 10.40
CA LYS A 132 -21.81 1.08 9.25
C LYS A 132 -20.38 0.73 9.68
N ALA A 133 -19.92 1.23 10.82
CA ALA A 133 -18.63 0.85 11.39
C ALA A 133 -18.56 -0.66 11.71
N GLU A 134 -19.62 -1.22 12.32
CA GLU A 134 -19.73 -2.66 12.61
C GLU A 134 -19.76 -3.49 11.32
N GLN A 135 -20.46 -3.03 10.28
CA GLN A 135 -20.51 -3.70 8.98
C GLN A 135 -19.11 -3.87 8.37
N TYR A 136 -18.30 -2.80 8.33
CA TYR A 136 -16.94 -2.91 7.80
C TYR A 136 -16.00 -3.73 8.68
N MET A 137 -16.21 -3.71 10.00
CA MET A 137 -15.45 -4.55 10.92
C MET A 137 -15.77 -6.04 10.72
N LYS A 138 -17.05 -6.39 10.50
CA LYS A 138 -17.46 -7.76 10.15
C LYS A 138 -16.87 -8.21 8.82
N LYS A 139 -16.83 -7.33 7.82
CA LYS A 139 -16.23 -7.62 6.52
C LYS A 139 -14.73 -7.93 6.63
N LEU A 140 -14.02 -7.23 7.51
CA LEU A 140 -12.62 -7.53 7.84
C LEU A 140 -12.49 -8.93 8.47
N THR A 141 -13.34 -9.28 9.44
CA THR A 141 -13.32 -10.61 10.08
C THR A 141 -13.57 -11.74 9.09
N PHE A 142 -14.46 -11.55 8.13
CA PHE A 142 -14.69 -12.53 7.05
C PHE A 142 -13.41 -12.74 6.22
N CYS A 143 -12.68 -11.68 5.86
CA CYS A 143 -11.41 -11.81 5.14
C CYS A 143 -10.35 -12.56 5.95
N LEU A 144 -10.24 -12.28 7.26
CA LEU A 144 -9.28 -12.96 8.13
C LEU A 144 -9.64 -14.43 8.35
N TYR A 145 -10.92 -14.73 8.54
CA TYR A 145 -11.41 -16.10 8.70
C TYR A 145 -11.13 -16.94 7.45
N PHE A 146 -11.45 -16.43 6.25
CA PHE A 146 -11.13 -17.12 5.00
C PHE A 146 -9.62 -17.32 4.81
N ALA A 147 -8.79 -16.33 5.14
CA ALA A 147 -7.34 -16.49 5.10
C ALA A 147 -6.87 -17.62 6.03
N THR A 148 -7.42 -17.72 7.25
CA THR A 148 -7.05 -18.81 8.18
C THR A 148 -7.53 -20.18 7.73
N VAL A 149 -8.77 -20.30 7.23
CA VAL A 149 -9.36 -21.58 6.81
C VAL A 149 -8.70 -22.11 5.53
N TYR A 150 -8.47 -21.26 4.53
CA TYR A 150 -7.75 -21.69 3.31
C TYR A 150 -6.30 -22.06 3.59
N PHE A 151 -5.64 -21.40 4.55
CA PHE A 151 -4.28 -21.78 4.94
C PHE A 151 -4.27 -23.13 5.64
N THR A 152 -5.23 -23.42 6.53
CA THR A 152 -5.34 -24.74 7.18
C THR A 152 -5.72 -25.85 6.20
N ASP A 153 -6.55 -25.58 5.19
CA ASP A 153 -6.89 -26.56 4.17
C ASP A 153 -5.70 -26.86 3.23
N SER A 154 -4.84 -25.88 2.96
CA SER A 154 -3.61 -26.08 2.18
C SER A 154 -2.55 -26.94 2.90
N PHE A 155 -2.58 -27.01 4.24
CA PHE A 155 -1.72 -27.92 5.01
C PHE A 155 -2.26 -29.34 5.10
N ASN A 156 -3.57 -29.54 4.94
CA ASN A 156 -4.18 -30.89 4.97
C ASN A 156 -4.10 -31.65 3.64
N VAL A 157 -3.64 -31.02 2.55
CA VAL A 157 -3.40 -31.72 1.25
C VAL A 157 -1.99 -32.32 1.14
N ALA A 158 -1.14 -32.19 2.16
CA ALA A 158 0.21 -32.76 2.19
C ALA A 158 0.33 -34.03 3.06
N SER A 159 -0.79 -34.70 3.36
CA SER A 159 -0.82 -35.97 4.10
C SER A 159 -1.77 -36.99 3.47
N PHE A 160 -1.55 -37.36 2.21
CA PHE A 160 -2.04 -38.60 1.61
C PHE A 160 -1.08 -39.10 0.53
#